data_AF-A0A3R9P669-F1
#
_entry.id   AF-A0A3R9P669-F1
#
_cell.length_a   1.000
_cell.length_b   1.000
_cell.length_c   1.000
_cell.angle_alpha   90.00
_cell.angle_beta   90.00
_cell.angle_gamma   90.00
#
_symmetry.space_group_name_H-M   'P 1'
#
loop_
_entity.id
_entity.type
_entity.pdbx_description
1 polymer ?
#
loop_
_entity_poly.entity_id
_entity_poly.type
_entity_poly.pdbx_seq_one_letter_code
_entity_poly.pdbx_strand_id
1 'polypeptide(L)' 'MPWPLPSATRRLVGVLFLIAGFMLLLGVVLRLYVVYDAYQRLGADAVASTQLVVYLMMMIGALMMLRYGWRERRGNDTVD' A
#
# COMPACT_ATOMS: atom_id res chain seq x y z
N MET A 1 0.93 -20.01 -18.96
CA MET A 1 1.87 -20.26 -17.85
C MET A 1 1.20 -21.27 -16.95
N PRO A 2 1.82 -22.43 -16.65
CA PRO A 2 1.20 -23.41 -15.77
C PRO A 2 1.04 -22.78 -14.39
N TRP A 3 -0.20 -22.59 -14.00
CA TRP A 3 -0.61 -22.32 -12.64
C TRP A 3 -0.65 -23.68 -11.91
N PRO A 4 -0.06 -23.82 -10.71
CA PRO A 4 0.46 -22.79 -9.82
C PRO A 4 1.92 -22.37 -10.06
N LEU A 5 2.24 -21.10 -9.75
CA LEU A 5 3.61 -20.57 -9.72
C LEU A 5 4.48 -21.36 -8.73
N PRO A 6 5.78 -21.56 -9.02
CA PRO A 6 6.73 -22.16 -8.09
C PRO A 6 6.74 -21.43 -6.74
N SER A 7 6.87 -22.17 -5.63
CA SER A 7 6.81 -21.65 -4.26
C SER A 7 7.82 -20.51 -4.00
N ALA A 8 9.02 -20.59 -4.60
CA ALA A 8 10.02 -19.54 -4.54
C ALA A 8 9.56 -18.24 -5.23
N THR A 9 8.94 -18.34 -6.42
CA THR A 9 8.42 -17.19 -7.17
C THR A 9 7.25 -16.52 -6.43
N ARG A 10 6.36 -17.31 -5.81
CA ARG A 10 5.29 -16.80 -4.95
C ARG A 10 5.82 -15.99 -3.76
N ARG A 11 6.82 -16.51 -3.05
CA ARG A 11 7.46 -15.81 -1.92
C ARG A 11 8.09 -14.48 -2.37
N LEU A 12 8.78 -14.48 -3.51
CA LEU A 12 9.38 -13.28 -4.08
C LEU A 12 8.31 -12.23 -4.43
N VAL A 13 7.23 -12.64 -5.11
CA VAL A 13 6.09 -11.76 -5.40
C VAL A 13 5.49 -11.19 -4.12
N GLY A 14 5.30 -12.00 -3.08
CA GLY A 14 4.81 -11.53 -1.78
C GLY A 14 5.73 -10.49 -1.12
N VAL A 15 7.06 -10.67 -1.22
CA VAL A 15 8.05 -9.70 -0.74
C VAL A 15 7.95 -8.39 -1.51
N LEU A 16 7.85 -8.45 -2.84
CA LEU A 16 7.73 -7.26 -3.69
C LEU A 16 6.46 -6.47 -3.34
N PHE A 17 5.33 -7.14 -3.15
CA PHE A 17 4.09 -6.49 -2.72
C PHE A 17 4.19 -5.84 -1.34
N LEU A 18 4.92 -6.45 -0.40
CA LEU A 18 5.17 -5.84 0.91
C LEU A 18 6.03 -4.57 0.81
N ILE A 19 7.12 -4.62 0.04
CA ILE A 19 8.01 -3.46 -0.14
C ILE A 19 7.27 -2.33 -0.86
N ALA A 20 6.59 -2.65 -1.96
CA ALA A 20 5.83 -1.67 -2.73
C ALA A 20 4.69 -1.04 -1.90
N GLY A 21 3.92 -1.87 -1.18
CA GLY A 21 2.86 -1.40 -0.29
C GLY A 21 3.40 -0.53 0.84
N PHE A 22 4.54 -0.89 1.44
CA PHE A 22 5.18 -0.10 2.49
C PHE A 22 5.68 1.26 1.96
N MET A 23 6.37 1.27 0.83
CA MET A 23 6.84 2.52 0.20
C MET A 23 5.68 3.43 -0.18
N LEU A 24 4.61 2.88 -0.76
CA LEU A 24 3.42 3.65 -1.10
C LEU A 24 2.74 4.23 0.15
N LEU A 25 2.59 3.44 1.21
CA LEU A 25 2.02 3.88 2.48
C LEU A 25 2.84 5.04 3.07
N LEU A 26 4.16 4.90 3.11
CA LEU A 26 5.08 5.93 3.60
C LEU A 26 4.93 7.22 2.80
N GLY A 27 4.92 7.12 1.47
CA GLY A 27 4.73 8.27 0.58
C GLY A 27 3.39 8.99 0.81
N VAL A 28 2.30 8.25 0.96
CA VAL A 28 0.96 8.82 1.23
C VAL A 28 0.92 9.49 2.59
N VAL A 29 1.51 8.88 3.63
CA VAL A 29 1.57 9.47 4.99
C VAL A 29 2.35 10.79 4.99
N LEU A 30 3.52 10.83 4.35
CA LEU A 30 4.28 12.08 4.21
C LEU A 30 3.49 13.15 3.45
N ARG A 31 2.76 12.75 2.40
CA ARG A 31 1.93 13.69 1.64
C ARG A 31 0.78 14.23 2.49
N LEU A 32 0.14 13.38 3.29
CA LEU A 32 -0.89 13.80 4.24
C LEU A 32 -0.35 14.82 5.25
N TYR A 33 0.88 14.62 5.73
CA TYR A 33 1.53 15.56 6.65
C TYR A 33 1.73 16.94 6.01
N VAL A 34 2.16 16.99 4.74
CA VAL A 34 2.29 18.25 3.99
C VAL A 34 0.93 18.93 3.80
N VAL A 35 -0.12 18.17 3.49
CA VAL A 35 -1.49 18.71 3.36
C VAL A 35 -1.99 19.25 4.70
N TYR A 36 -1.69 18.56 5.80
CA TYR A 36 -2.04 19.00 7.14
C TYR A 36 -1.34 20.31 7.50
N ASP A 37 -0.04 20.44 7.23
CA ASP A 37 0.70 21.68 7.43
C ASP A 37 0.16 22.83 6.55
N ALA A 38 -0.20 22.54 5.30
CA ALA A 38 -0.84 23.53 4.43
C ALA A 38 -2.22 23.98 4.97
N TYR A 39 -3.03 23.04 5.48
CA TYR A 39 -4.31 23.33 6.11
C TYR A 39 -4.15 24.24 7.34
N GLN A 40 -3.13 24.00 8.17
CA GLN A 40 -2.85 24.84 9.33
C GLN A 40 -2.45 26.28 8.95
N ARG A 41 -1.81 26.47 7.79
CA ARG A 41 -1.32 27.80 7.35
C ARG A 41 -2.35 28.60 6.56
N LEU A 42 -3.10 27.94 5.69
CA LEU A 42 -3.94 28.57 4.66
C LEU A 42 -5.44 28.29 4.86
N GLY A 43 -5.80 27.45 5.84
CA GLY A 43 -7.18 27.07 6.10
C GLY A 43 -7.76 26.08 5.09
N ALA A 44 -9.08 25.97 5.08
CA ALA A 44 -9.81 24.95 4.28
C ALA A 44 -9.64 25.13 2.76
N ASP A 45 -9.39 26.35 2.28
CA ASP A 45 -9.24 26.65 0.85
C ASP A 45 -7.99 26.03 0.23
N ALA A 46 -6.98 25.70 1.03
CA ALA A 46 -5.77 25.02 0.55
C ALA A 46 -5.95 23.50 0.37
N VAL A 47 -7.06 22.92 0.83
CA VAL A 47 -7.27 21.47 0.80
C VAL A 47 -8.26 21.11 -0.32
N ALA A 48 -7.70 20.63 -1.45
CA ALA A 48 -8.51 20.15 -2.54
C ALA A 48 -9.17 18.79 -2.20
N SER A 49 -10.51 18.73 -2.17
CA SER A 49 -11.26 17.52 -1.83
C SER A 49 -10.93 16.33 -2.75
N THR A 50 -10.69 16.58 -4.05
CA THR A 50 -10.28 15.54 -4.99
C THR A 50 -8.93 14.91 -4.63
N GLN A 51 -7.96 15.71 -4.15
CA GLN A 51 -6.65 15.18 -3.74
C GLN A 51 -6.78 14.26 -2.52
N LEU A 52 -7.63 14.62 -1.55
CA LEU A 52 -7.88 13.77 -0.39
C LEU A 52 -8.46 12.41 -0.78
N VAL A 53 -9.42 12.38 -1.71
CA VAL A 53 -9.99 11.12 -2.22
C VAL A 53 -8.92 10.26 -2.89
N VAL A 54 -8.03 10.87 -3.68
CA VAL A 54 -6.91 10.15 -4.31
C VAL A 54 -5.97 9.57 -3.27
N TYR A 55 -5.59 10.34 -2.23
CA TYR A 55 -4.75 9.82 -1.14
C TYR A 55 -5.42 8.69 -0.36
N LEU A 56 -6.74 8.77 -0.15
CA LEU A 56 -7.50 7.69 0.47
C LEU A 56 -7.45 6.41 -0.37
N MET A 57 -7.67 6.51 -1.68
CA MET A 57 -7.61 5.38 -2.61
C MET A 57 -6.20 4.78 -2.65
N MET A 58 -5.16 5.61 -2.68
CA MET A 58 -3.76 5.15 -2.61
C MET A 58 -3.45 4.46 -1.29
N MET A 59 -3.97 4.97 -0.16
CA MET A 59 -3.79 4.35 1.16
C MET A 59 -4.46 2.99 1.23
N ILE A 60 -5.70 2.86 0.72
CA ILE A 60 -6.39 1.57 0.60
C ILE A 60 -5.58 0.60 -0.27
N GLY A 61 -5.08 1.07 -1.42
CA GLY A 61 -4.21 0.29 -2.30
C GLY A 61 -2.96 -0.22 -1.59
N ALA A 62 -2.27 0.65 -0.85
CA ALA A 62 -1.08 0.29 -0.07
C ALA A 62 -1.38 -0.79 0.98
N LEU A 63 -2.48 -0.64 1.72
CA LEU A 63 -2.91 -1.62 2.72
C LEU A 63 -3.29 -2.96 2.08
N MET A 64 -3.93 -2.95 0.91
CA MET A 64 -4.27 -4.16 0.17
C MET A 64 -3.01 -4.88 -0.33
N MET A 65 -2.02 -4.15 -0.84
CA MET A 65 -0.72 -4.70 -1.23
C MET A 65 0.00 -5.35 -0.04
N LEU A 66 0.01 -4.67 1.11
CA LEU A 66 0.58 -5.21 2.35
C LEU A 66 -0.16 -6.49 2.79
N ARG A 67 -1.50 -6.46 2.80
CA ARG A 67 -2.32 -7.63 3.14
C ARG A 67 -2.06 -8.80 2.20
N TYR A 68 -1.97 -8.55 0.90
CA TYR A 68 -1.71 -9.57 -0.10
C TYR A 68 -0.31 -10.18 0.06
N GLY A 69 0.73 -9.35 0.13
CA GLY A 69 2.09 -9.83 0.32
C GLY A 69 2.29 -10.58 1.64
N TRP A 70 1.61 -10.15 2.70
CA TRP A 70 1.59 -10.84 3.98
C TRP A 70 0.86 -12.19 3.94
N ARG A 71 -0.27 -12.27 3.22
CA ARG A 71 -0.99 -13.53 2.99
C ARG A 71 -0.13 -14.52 2.21
N GLU A 72 0.59 -14.05 1.20
CA GLU A 72 1.45 -14.88 0.35
C GLU A 72 2.66 -15.44 1.12
N ARG A 73 3.21 -14.66 2.07
CA ARG A 73 4.28 -15.13 2.98
C ARG A 73 3.80 -16.15 4.00
N ARG A 74 2.58 -16.00 4.52
CA ARG A 74 1.95 -16.98 5.43
C ARG A 74 1.36 -18.19 4.70
N GLY A 75 1.62 -18.33 3.40
CA GLY A 75 0.96 -19.30 2.54
C GLY A 75 0.98 -20.71 3.11
N ASN A 76 -0.20 -21.16 3.55
CA ASN A 76 -0.67 -22.54 3.55
C ASN A 76 0.41 -23.59 3.87
N ASP A 77 0.85 -23.65 5.13
CA ASP A 77 1.46 -24.84 5.72
C ASP A 77 0.43 -26.00 5.79
N THR A 78 -0.32 -26.26 4.72
CA THR A 78 -0.95 -27.58 4.57
C THR A 78 0.09 -28.46 3.93
N VAL A 79 0.84 -29.14 4.80
CA VAL A 79 1.16 -30.56 4.75
C VAL A 79 1.21 -31.13 3.32
N ASP A 80 2.43 -31.42 2.86
CA ASP A 80 2.77 -32.62 2.10
C ASP A 80 3.99 -33.27 2.77
#